data_AF-A0A1B8ESC3-F1
#
_entry.id   AF-A0A1B8ESC3-F1
#
_cell.length_a   1.000
_cell.length_b   1.000
_cell.length_c   1.000
_cell.angle_alpha   90.00
_cell.angle_beta   90.00
_cell.angle_gamma   90.00
#
_symmetry.space_group_name_H-M   'P 1'
#
loop_
_entity.id
_entity.type
_entity.pdbx_description
1 polymer ?
#
loop_
_entity_poly.entity_id
_entity_poly.type
_entity_poly.pdbx_seq_one_letter_code
_entity_poly.pdbx_strand_id
1 'polypeptide(L)'
;MDAFRDPIPQGSAYSTPQVAAWLRRISLPSSLTQYVGSPSSFPKTAASLQSLFQCQITTFPYENLSVHYSQSHQVNIQPDVLFTKMMGPDHNGRGGYCMELSIFFHHMLRGLGFHVYMTGVRNRTRTDGKPQGEYQGCSKFSADVAFGGDGPTSPLPMDGMASALRNLGTQEVRVVQENIPKQRLREPKLWVYQYRNSSDKEWNSFYSFSQVEFFQEDF
;
A
#
# COMPACT_ATOMS: atom_id res chain seq x y z
N MET A 1 11.89 9.92 18.38
CA MET A 1 11.44 9.44 17.04
C MET A 1 12.67 8.90 16.31
N ASP A 2 13.36 7.92 16.91
CA ASP A 2 14.69 7.46 16.45
C ASP A 2 14.72 5.97 16.10
N ALA A 3 13.57 5.29 16.12
CA ALA A 3 13.46 3.84 15.96
C ALA A 3 13.40 3.35 14.49
N PHE A 4 13.54 4.25 13.50
CA PHE A 4 13.49 3.91 12.07
C PHE A 4 14.82 4.16 11.34
N ARG A 5 15.94 4.19 12.07
CA ARG A 5 17.27 4.28 11.44
C ARG A 5 17.87 2.90 11.32
N ASP A 6 17.47 2.21 10.27
CA ASP A 6 18.20 1.05 9.78
C ASP A 6 19.52 1.55 9.16
N PRO A 7 20.71 1.13 9.65
CA PRO A 7 21.99 1.71 9.21
C PRO A 7 22.35 1.34 7.76
N ILE A 8 21.69 0.33 7.16
CA ILE A 8 21.89 -0.06 5.76
C ILE A 8 20.52 -0.28 5.12
N PRO A 9 19.99 0.68 4.35
CA PRO A 9 18.75 0.47 3.62
C PRO A 9 18.92 -0.73 2.68
N GLN A 10 18.11 -1.76 2.87
CA GLN A 10 18.08 -2.87 1.94
C GLN A 10 17.70 -2.29 0.54
N GLY A 11 18.43 -2.67 -0.52
CA GLY A 11 18.27 -2.07 -1.86
C GLY A 11 16.99 -2.48 -2.57
N SER A 12 16.48 -1.69 -3.51
CA SER A 12 15.37 -2.12 -4.36
C SER A 12 15.72 -3.37 -5.17
N ALA A 13 14.74 -4.25 -5.42
CA ALA A 13 14.88 -5.32 -6.40
C ALA A 13 14.87 -4.78 -7.85
N TYR A 14 14.49 -3.51 -8.05
CA TYR A 14 14.45 -2.85 -9.35
C TYR A 14 15.65 -1.95 -9.56
N SER A 15 16.21 -2.05 -10.76
CA SER A 15 17.30 -1.18 -11.22
C SER A 15 16.82 0.26 -11.42
N THR A 16 17.76 1.22 -11.38
CA THR A 16 17.46 2.64 -11.65
C THR A 16 16.69 2.86 -12.96
N PRO A 17 17.03 2.21 -14.10
CA PRO A 17 16.23 2.32 -15.32
C PRO A 17 14.79 1.82 -15.19
N GLN A 18 14.55 0.74 -14.44
CA GLN A 18 13.20 0.22 -14.18
C GLN A 18 12.37 1.18 -13.34
N VAL A 19 12.97 1.77 -12.30
CA VAL A 19 12.33 2.80 -11.47
C VAL A 19 12.00 4.04 -12.32
N ALA A 20 12.93 4.49 -13.18
CA ALA A 20 12.69 5.58 -14.10
C ALA A 20 11.55 5.27 -15.09
N ALA A 21 11.47 4.03 -15.60
CA ALA A 21 10.38 3.60 -16.48
C ALA A 21 9.02 3.63 -15.75
N TRP A 22 8.98 3.20 -14.49
CA TRP A 22 7.78 3.31 -13.65
C TRP A 22 7.36 4.76 -13.41
N LEU A 23 8.30 5.66 -13.07
CA LEU A 23 7.99 7.09 -12.92
C LEU A 23 7.38 7.70 -14.19
N ARG A 24 7.81 7.27 -15.38
CA ARG A 24 7.18 7.69 -16.65
C ARG A 24 5.77 7.13 -16.82
N ARG A 25 5.54 5.89 -16.36
CA ARG A 25 4.26 5.18 -16.53
C ARG A 25 3.14 5.73 -15.66
N ILE A 26 3.46 6.19 -14.46
CA ILE A 26 2.46 6.64 -13.47
C ILE A 26 1.99 8.09 -13.64
N SER A 27 2.34 8.75 -14.75
CA SER A 27 1.86 10.09 -15.11
C SER A 27 2.04 11.13 -13.99
N LEU A 28 3.30 11.34 -13.59
CA LEU A 28 3.63 12.30 -12.52
C LEU A 28 3.17 13.74 -12.85
N PRO A 29 2.86 14.56 -11.82
CA PRO A 29 2.74 16.00 -11.96
C PRO A 29 4.00 16.61 -12.59
N SER A 30 3.85 17.63 -13.44
CA SER A 30 4.95 18.25 -14.17
C SER A 30 6.12 18.72 -13.28
N SER A 31 5.83 19.13 -12.04
CA SER A 31 6.83 19.55 -11.05
C SER A 31 7.76 18.41 -10.59
N LEU A 32 7.34 17.15 -10.74
CA LEU A 32 8.07 15.95 -10.35
C LEU A 32 8.73 15.24 -11.54
N THR A 33 8.37 15.56 -12.78
CA THR A 33 8.90 14.93 -13.99
C THR A 33 10.43 15.11 -14.15
N GLN A 34 10.98 16.20 -13.62
CA GLN A 34 12.44 16.46 -13.63
C GLN A 34 13.27 15.38 -12.92
N TYR A 35 12.68 14.64 -11.98
CA TYR A 35 13.37 13.60 -11.23
C TYR A 35 13.37 12.24 -11.93
N VAL A 36 12.64 12.06 -13.04
CA VAL A 36 12.55 10.79 -13.78
C VAL A 36 13.92 10.30 -14.25
N GLY A 37 14.78 11.22 -14.71
CA GLY A 37 16.13 10.90 -15.18
C GLY A 37 17.13 10.57 -14.07
N SER A 38 16.84 10.95 -12.83
CA SER A 38 17.64 10.63 -11.65
C SER A 38 16.75 10.23 -10.48
N PRO A 39 16.21 8.99 -10.47
CA PRO A 39 15.28 8.54 -9.44
C PRO A 39 15.81 8.70 -8.00
N SER A 40 17.13 8.60 -7.81
CA SER A 40 17.78 8.80 -6.50
C SER A 40 17.65 10.22 -5.94
N SER A 41 17.46 11.25 -6.79
CA SER A 41 17.26 12.63 -6.35
C SER A 41 15.79 12.99 -6.11
N PHE A 42 14.86 12.05 -6.31
CA PHE A 42 13.44 12.28 -6.07
C PHE A 42 13.19 12.74 -4.62
N PRO A 43 12.41 13.80 -4.36
CA PRO A 43 12.26 14.33 -3.01
C PRO A 43 11.55 13.35 -2.07
N LYS A 44 12.11 13.11 -0.88
CA LYS A 44 11.55 12.22 0.15
C LYS A 44 10.66 12.99 1.12
N THR A 45 9.64 13.64 0.58
CA THR A 45 8.69 14.45 1.37
C THR A 45 7.32 13.78 1.43
N ALA A 46 6.50 14.16 2.41
CA ALA A 46 5.11 13.68 2.51
C ALA A 46 4.29 14.01 1.23
N ALA A 47 4.47 15.21 0.67
CA ALA A 47 3.80 15.62 -0.57
C ALA A 47 4.22 14.76 -1.77
N SER A 48 5.51 14.44 -1.87
CA SER A 48 6.04 13.55 -2.90
C SER A 48 5.50 12.13 -2.76
N LEU A 49 5.47 11.58 -1.53
CA LEU A 49 4.86 10.27 -1.27
C LEU A 49 3.37 10.24 -1.62
N GLN A 50 2.63 11.30 -1.28
CA GLN A 50 1.22 11.42 -1.63
C GLN A 50 1.01 11.42 -3.15
N SER A 51 1.83 12.17 -3.91
CA SER A 51 1.76 12.17 -5.38
C SER A 51 2.04 10.79 -5.96
N LEU A 52 3.10 10.11 -5.50
CA LEU A 52 3.43 8.75 -5.93
C LEU A 52 2.30 7.77 -5.63
N PHE A 53 1.72 7.85 -4.43
CA PHE A 53 0.60 7.02 -4.01
C PHE A 53 -0.61 7.20 -4.93
N GLN A 54 -1.03 8.44 -5.17
CA GLN A 54 -2.18 8.76 -6.04
C GLN A 54 -1.94 8.30 -7.47
N CYS A 55 -0.76 8.58 -8.01
CA CYS A 55 -0.34 8.12 -9.33
C CYS A 55 -0.34 6.58 -9.43
N GLN A 56 0.12 5.88 -8.39
CA GLN A 56 0.14 4.41 -8.34
C GLN A 56 -1.29 3.83 -8.40
N ILE A 57 -2.18 4.25 -7.51
CA ILE A 57 -3.55 3.69 -7.39
C ILE A 57 -4.44 4.02 -8.60
N THR A 58 -4.11 5.08 -9.35
CA THR A 58 -4.83 5.47 -10.56
C THR A 58 -4.25 4.85 -11.83
N THR A 59 -3.02 4.33 -11.78
CA THR A 59 -2.34 3.73 -12.94
C THR A 59 -2.46 2.20 -12.97
N PHE A 60 -2.31 1.55 -11.81
CA PHE A 60 -2.31 0.08 -11.72
C PHE A 60 -3.63 -0.40 -11.09
N PRO A 61 -4.45 -1.16 -11.84
CA PRO A 61 -5.73 -1.60 -11.31
C PRO A 61 -5.57 -2.69 -10.26
N TYR A 62 -6.41 -2.64 -9.22
CA TYR A 62 -6.61 -3.76 -8.33
C TYR A 62 -7.41 -4.85 -9.04
N GLU A 63 -6.86 -6.06 -9.17
CA GLU A 63 -7.48 -7.17 -9.89
C GLU A 63 -7.03 -8.54 -9.36
N ASN A 64 -7.83 -9.58 -9.56
CA ASN A 64 -7.54 -10.96 -9.15
C ASN A 64 -7.69 -11.96 -10.31
N LEU A 65 -7.58 -11.50 -11.55
CA LEU A 65 -7.74 -12.33 -12.75
C LEU A 65 -6.71 -13.46 -12.80
N SER A 66 -5.47 -13.23 -12.39
CA SER A 66 -4.46 -14.30 -12.35
C SER A 66 -4.83 -15.41 -11.35
N VAL A 67 -5.50 -15.07 -10.25
CA VAL A 67 -5.97 -16.06 -9.26
C VAL A 67 -7.04 -16.97 -9.87
N HIS A 68 -7.91 -16.42 -10.71
CA HIS A 68 -9.07 -17.13 -11.25
C HIS A 68 -8.87 -17.75 -12.63
N TYR A 69 -7.95 -17.23 -13.45
CA TYR A 69 -7.87 -17.53 -14.88
C TYR A 69 -6.47 -17.89 -15.37
N SER A 70 -5.43 -17.81 -14.53
CA SER A 70 -4.11 -18.33 -14.94
C SER A 70 -4.16 -19.87 -14.99
N GLN A 71 -3.36 -20.49 -15.86
CA GLN A 71 -3.37 -21.95 -15.96
C GLN A 71 -3.03 -22.67 -14.65
N SER A 72 -2.20 -22.06 -13.80
CA SER A 72 -1.80 -22.61 -12.50
C SER A 72 -2.72 -22.22 -11.34
N HIS A 73 -3.60 -21.21 -11.51
CA HIS A 73 -4.29 -20.53 -10.42
C HIS A 73 -3.36 -20.08 -9.27
N GLN A 74 -2.07 -19.90 -9.56
CA GLN A 74 -1.04 -19.48 -8.62
C GLN A 74 -0.46 -18.15 -9.09
N VAL A 75 -0.34 -17.20 -8.16
CA VAL A 75 0.25 -15.90 -8.44
C VAL A 75 1.70 -15.89 -7.98
N ASN A 76 2.61 -15.64 -8.92
CA ASN A 76 4.02 -15.46 -8.62
C ASN A 76 4.30 -14.00 -8.27
N ILE A 77 4.76 -13.78 -7.03
CA ILE A 77 5.00 -12.47 -6.44
C ILE A 77 6.48 -12.03 -6.49
N GLN A 78 7.34 -12.77 -7.20
CA GLN A 78 8.73 -12.39 -7.39
C GLN A 78 8.83 -11.04 -8.14
N PRO A 79 9.69 -10.10 -7.69
CA PRO A 79 9.72 -8.74 -8.23
C PRO A 79 9.89 -8.66 -9.75
N ASP A 80 10.71 -9.50 -10.36
CA ASP A 80 10.95 -9.57 -11.80
C ASP A 80 9.69 -10.00 -12.58
N VAL A 81 8.95 -10.97 -12.05
CA VAL A 81 7.67 -11.41 -12.62
C VAL A 81 6.63 -10.32 -12.49
N LEU A 82 6.54 -9.65 -11.35
CA LEU A 82 5.66 -8.51 -11.13
C LEU A 82 5.97 -7.36 -12.09
N PHE A 83 7.25 -7.05 -12.30
CA PHE A 83 7.67 -6.02 -13.24
C PHE A 83 7.26 -6.40 -14.67
N THR A 84 7.52 -7.64 -15.09
CA THR A 84 7.13 -8.12 -16.42
C THR A 84 5.61 -8.02 -16.61
N LYS A 85 4.83 -8.42 -15.60
CA LYS A 85 3.36 -8.34 -15.63
C LYS A 85 2.84 -6.92 -15.79
N MET A 86 3.37 -5.97 -15.01
CA MET A 86 2.82 -4.61 -14.90
C MET A 86 3.47 -3.59 -15.85
N MET A 87 4.71 -3.85 -16.28
CA MET A 87 5.55 -2.92 -17.05
C MET A 87 6.13 -3.53 -18.33
N GLY A 88 5.99 -4.85 -18.54
CA GLY A 88 6.50 -5.55 -19.73
C GLY A 88 5.72 -5.19 -21.00
N PRO A 89 6.20 -5.64 -22.19
CA PRO A 89 5.58 -5.28 -23.47
C PRO A 89 4.10 -5.71 -23.55
N ASP A 90 3.76 -6.88 -23.01
CA ASP A 90 2.40 -7.44 -23.02
C ASP A 90 1.62 -7.14 -21.74
N HIS A 91 1.95 -6.04 -21.05
CA HIS A 91 1.33 -5.71 -19.77
C HIS A 91 -0.18 -5.52 -19.87
N ASN A 92 -0.72 -5.14 -21.04
CA ASN A 92 -2.17 -5.06 -21.31
C ASN A 92 -2.98 -4.30 -20.24
N GLY A 93 -2.37 -3.29 -19.62
CA GLY A 93 -2.97 -2.53 -18.51
C GLY A 93 -3.25 -3.33 -17.23
N ARG A 94 -2.62 -4.50 -17.06
CA ARG A 94 -2.76 -5.34 -15.86
C ARG A 94 -2.18 -4.66 -14.63
N GLY A 95 -2.78 -4.98 -13.48
CA GLY A 95 -2.26 -4.66 -12.16
C GLY A 95 -2.12 -5.94 -11.35
N GLY A 96 -2.73 -6.02 -10.18
CA GLY A 96 -2.70 -7.23 -9.36
C GLY A 96 -3.50 -7.09 -8.07
N TYR A 97 -3.48 -8.13 -7.24
CA TYR A 97 -4.10 -8.08 -5.92
C TYR A 97 -3.13 -7.50 -4.88
N CYS A 98 -3.52 -7.52 -3.60
CA CYS A 98 -2.82 -6.80 -2.54
C CYS A 98 -1.30 -7.10 -2.45
N MET A 99 -0.87 -8.36 -2.60
CA MET A 99 0.55 -8.70 -2.50
C MET A 99 1.34 -8.17 -3.71
N GLU A 100 0.83 -8.34 -4.92
CA GLU A 100 1.51 -7.95 -6.16
C GLU A 100 1.75 -6.44 -6.24
N LEU A 101 0.69 -5.64 -6.06
CA LEU A 101 0.77 -4.19 -6.17
C LEU A 101 1.65 -3.58 -5.09
N SER A 102 1.62 -4.16 -3.89
CA SER A 102 2.31 -3.56 -2.78
C SER A 102 3.79 -3.95 -2.71
N ILE A 103 4.16 -5.18 -3.09
CA ILE A 103 5.58 -5.56 -3.26
C ILE A 103 6.20 -4.70 -4.36
N PHE A 104 5.49 -4.52 -5.47
CA PHE A 104 5.93 -3.66 -6.56
C PHE A 104 6.14 -2.21 -6.09
N PHE A 105 5.16 -1.61 -5.42
CA PHE A 105 5.27 -0.24 -4.93
C PHE A 105 6.35 -0.08 -3.84
N HIS A 106 6.49 -1.06 -2.95
CA HIS A 106 7.55 -1.10 -1.93
C HIS A 106 8.95 -1.00 -2.56
N HIS A 107 9.23 -1.81 -3.59
CA HIS A 107 10.50 -1.75 -4.28
C HIS A 107 10.68 -0.47 -5.09
N MET A 108 9.61 0.11 -5.66
CA MET A 108 9.70 1.41 -6.32
C MET A 108 10.08 2.52 -5.33
N LEU A 109 9.45 2.59 -4.16
CA LEU A 109 9.80 3.54 -3.10
C LEU A 109 11.24 3.38 -2.63
N ARG A 110 11.71 2.14 -2.42
CA ARG A 110 13.12 1.86 -2.10
C ARG A 110 14.07 2.30 -3.21
N GLY A 111 13.67 2.13 -4.47
CA GLY A 111 14.45 2.55 -5.65
C GLY A 111 14.62 4.06 -5.74
N LEU A 112 13.67 4.82 -5.20
CA LEU A 112 13.79 6.27 -5.03
C LEU A 112 14.60 6.66 -3.78
N GLY A 113 14.83 5.74 -2.85
CA GLY A 113 15.52 5.96 -1.59
C GLY A 113 14.61 6.38 -0.42
N PHE A 114 13.31 6.07 -0.47
CA PHE A 114 12.46 6.17 0.72
C PHE A 114 12.81 5.06 1.72
N HIS A 115 12.73 5.38 3.01
CA HIS A 115 12.80 4.38 4.08
C HIS A 115 11.41 3.79 4.30
N VAL A 116 11.23 2.54 3.87
CA VAL A 116 9.96 1.81 3.96
C VAL A 116 10.21 0.34 4.30
N TYR A 117 9.31 -0.24 5.08
CA TYR A 117 9.27 -1.67 5.41
C TYR A 117 7.85 -2.20 5.20
N MET A 118 7.70 -3.52 5.15
CA MET A 118 6.39 -4.18 5.00
C MET A 118 5.91 -4.69 6.36
N THR A 119 4.58 -4.74 6.56
CA THR A 119 3.97 -5.25 7.81
C THR A 119 2.71 -6.04 7.51
N GLY A 120 2.42 -7.06 8.32
CA GLY A 120 1.18 -7.83 8.33
C GLY A 120 -0.06 -7.08 8.83
N VAL A 121 -1.15 -7.22 8.09
CA VAL A 121 -2.49 -6.65 8.23
C VAL A 121 -3.52 -7.78 8.30
N ARG A 122 -4.43 -7.74 9.25
CA ARG A 122 -5.61 -8.60 9.29
C ARG A 122 -6.79 -7.84 8.72
N ASN A 123 -7.43 -8.37 7.67
CA ASN A 123 -8.59 -7.77 7.01
C ASN A 123 -9.90 -8.31 7.58
N ARG A 124 -10.98 -7.54 7.53
CA ARG A 124 -12.33 -8.06 7.81
C ARG A 124 -13.03 -8.44 6.52
N THR A 125 -13.81 -9.53 6.56
CA THR A 125 -14.68 -9.93 5.46
C THR A 125 -15.72 -8.84 5.19
N ARG A 126 -16.15 -8.74 3.94
CA ARG A 126 -17.23 -7.83 3.56
C ARG A 126 -18.53 -8.62 3.41
N THR A 127 -19.59 -8.13 4.02
CA THR A 127 -20.96 -8.62 3.82
C THR A 127 -21.79 -7.41 3.40
N ASP A 128 -22.39 -7.49 2.20
CA ASP A 128 -23.09 -6.38 1.55
C ASP A 128 -22.25 -5.10 1.41
N GLY A 129 -20.97 -5.28 1.06
CA GLY A 129 -20.01 -4.17 0.88
C GLY A 129 -19.52 -3.54 2.18
N LYS A 130 -20.02 -3.95 3.35
CA LYS A 130 -19.59 -3.45 4.66
C LYS A 130 -18.68 -4.43 5.39
N PRO A 131 -17.64 -3.97 6.09
CA PRO A 131 -16.81 -4.82 6.95
C PRO A 131 -17.63 -5.46 8.06
N GLN A 132 -17.75 -6.78 8.02
CA GLN A 132 -18.47 -7.57 9.00
C GLN A 132 -17.63 -8.76 9.46
N GLY A 133 -17.96 -9.28 10.63
CA GLY A 133 -17.24 -10.40 11.21
C GLY A 133 -15.84 -10.06 11.72
N GLU A 134 -15.07 -11.12 11.95
CA GLU A 134 -13.76 -11.11 12.58
C GLU A 134 -12.65 -10.64 11.63
N TYR A 135 -11.56 -10.14 12.21
CA TYR A 135 -10.32 -9.90 11.48
C TYR A 135 -9.69 -11.25 11.07
N GLN A 136 -9.44 -11.42 9.79
CA GLN A 136 -8.96 -12.64 9.13
C GLN A 136 -7.74 -12.34 8.25
N GLY A 137 -6.88 -13.34 8.07
CA GLY A 137 -5.74 -13.30 7.16
C GLY A 137 -4.58 -12.41 7.61
N CYS A 138 -3.56 -12.37 6.76
CA CYS A 138 -2.39 -11.50 6.86
C CYS A 138 -2.12 -10.88 5.46
N SER A 139 -2.83 -9.81 5.08
CA SER A 139 -2.46 -8.87 4.00
C SER A 139 -1.50 -7.80 4.53
N LYS A 140 -1.09 -6.70 3.87
CA LYS A 140 -0.02 -5.81 4.40
C LYS A 140 -0.29 -4.29 4.20
N PHE A 141 0.50 -3.39 4.81
CA PHE A 141 0.73 -1.92 4.51
C PHE A 141 0.15 -0.79 5.42
N SER A 142 0.97 0.27 5.55
CA SER A 142 0.65 1.62 6.09
C SER A 142 0.41 2.66 4.97
N ALA A 143 1.06 2.47 3.81
CA ALA A 143 0.74 3.16 2.55
C ALA A 143 0.05 2.16 1.62
N ASP A 144 -1.21 1.88 1.93
CA ASP A 144 -2.01 0.85 1.27
C ASP A 144 -2.48 1.28 -0.14
N VAL A 145 -1.62 1.04 -1.13
CA VAL A 145 -1.94 1.24 -2.56
C VAL A 145 -2.74 0.08 -3.15
N ALA A 146 -3.16 -0.89 -2.33
CA ALA A 146 -3.62 -2.19 -2.82
C ALA A 146 -4.83 -2.75 -2.06
N PHE A 147 -5.61 -1.89 -1.40
CA PHE A 147 -6.87 -2.27 -0.77
C PHE A 147 -8.02 -2.45 -1.76
N GLY A 148 -7.96 -1.72 -2.88
CA GLY A 148 -9.09 -1.56 -3.80
C GLY A 148 -10.01 -0.40 -3.42
N GLY A 149 -11.30 -0.51 -3.75
CA GLY A 149 -12.21 0.64 -3.85
C GLY A 149 -12.49 1.47 -2.58
N ASP A 150 -12.32 0.89 -1.38
CA ASP A 150 -12.49 1.62 -0.10
C ASP A 150 -11.16 1.94 0.58
N GLY A 151 -10.08 1.89 -0.18
CA GLY A 151 -8.75 2.22 0.31
C GLY A 151 -8.60 3.72 0.53
N PRO A 152 -7.59 4.13 1.30
CA PRO A 152 -7.24 5.54 1.37
C PRO A 152 -6.73 6.03 0.01
N THR A 153 -7.00 7.29 -0.32
CA THR A 153 -6.47 7.96 -1.54
C THR A 153 -5.19 8.75 -1.29
N SER A 154 -4.69 8.73 -0.04
CA SER A 154 -3.43 9.34 0.36
C SER A 154 -2.82 8.55 1.52
N PRO A 155 -1.50 8.62 1.71
CA PRO A 155 -0.86 8.05 2.89
C PRO A 155 -1.47 8.61 4.18
N LEU A 156 -1.80 7.75 5.14
CA LEU A 156 -2.38 8.17 6.41
C LEU A 156 -1.28 8.35 7.47
N PRO A 157 -1.30 9.44 8.25
CA PRO A 157 -0.35 9.64 9.33
C PRO A 157 -0.58 8.61 10.45
N MET A 158 0.51 8.02 10.92
CA MET A 158 0.54 7.10 12.07
C MET A 158 1.09 7.81 13.30
N ASP A 159 0.50 8.95 13.66
CA ASP A 159 0.93 9.81 14.77
C ASP A 159 0.13 9.58 16.07
N GLY A 160 -0.88 8.71 16.03
CA GLY A 160 -1.76 8.41 17.17
C GLY A 160 -2.85 9.47 17.41
N MET A 161 -2.90 10.54 16.62
CA MET A 161 -3.88 11.63 16.78
C MET A 161 -5.27 11.25 16.25
N ALA A 162 -5.39 10.15 15.51
CA ALA A 162 -6.65 9.66 14.94
C ALA A 162 -7.37 10.69 14.04
N SER A 163 -6.60 11.59 13.42
CA SER A 163 -7.11 12.66 12.56
C SER A 163 -7.88 12.07 11.37
N ALA A 164 -9.13 12.49 11.21
CA ALA A 164 -9.94 12.14 10.05
C ALA A 164 -9.44 12.91 8.82
N LEU A 165 -9.17 12.18 7.75
CA LEU A 165 -8.82 12.74 6.44
C LEU A 165 -9.95 12.49 5.46
N ARG A 166 -10.26 13.51 4.65
CA ARG A 166 -11.24 13.37 3.58
C ARG A 166 -10.69 12.46 2.48
N ASN A 167 -11.47 11.46 2.10
CA ASN A 167 -11.20 10.54 1.00
C ASN A 167 -12.03 10.94 -0.24
N LEU A 168 -12.46 9.98 -1.06
CA LEU A 168 -13.33 10.26 -2.21
C LEU A 168 -14.73 10.73 -1.77
N GLY A 169 -15.19 11.83 -2.38
CA GLY A 169 -16.53 12.38 -2.12
C GLY A 169 -16.68 12.92 -0.70
N THR A 170 -17.64 12.37 0.05
CA THR A 170 -17.91 12.69 1.46
C THR A 170 -17.26 11.71 2.43
N GLN A 171 -16.60 10.67 1.92
CA GLN A 171 -15.99 9.65 2.75
C GLN A 171 -14.83 10.24 3.56
N GLU A 172 -14.69 9.81 4.79
CA GLU A 172 -13.56 10.12 5.67
C GLU A 172 -12.90 8.83 6.12
N VAL A 173 -11.58 8.89 6.29
CA VAL A 173 -10.72 7.78 6.67
C VAL A 173 -9.78 8.20 7.78
N ARG A 174 -9.38 7.26 8.63
CA ARG A 174 -8.39 7.48 9.70
C ARG A 174 -7.69 6.18 10.08
N VAL A 175 -6.57 6.31 10.78
CA VAL A 175 -5.95 5.19 11.50
C VAL A 175 -5.94 5.49 12.98
N VAL A 176 -6.34 4.52 13.79
CA VAL A 176 -6.41 4.62 15.26
C VAL A 176 -5.60 3.51 15.93
N GLN A 177 -5.19 3.70 17.17
CA GLN A 177 -4.57 2.65 17.99
C GLN A 177 -5.60 2.04 18.95
N GLU A 178 -6.01 0.81 18.69
CA GLU A 178 -7.06 0.12 19.46
C GLU A 178 -6.73 -1.38 19.65
N ASN A 179 -7.39 -2.02 20.60
CA ASN A 179 -7.41 -3.48 20.68
C ASN A 179 -8.56 -4.00 19.80
N ILE A 180 -8.31 -5.07 19.05
CA ILE A 180 -9.39 -5.77 18.32
C ILE A 180 -10.12 -6.77 19.25
N PRO A 181 -11.39 -7.15 18.98
CA PRO A 181 -12.22 -7.92 19.92
C PRO A 181 -11.59 -9.22 20.48
N LYS A 182 -10.89 -9.99 19.64
CA LYS A 182 -10.21 -11.24 20.02
C LYS A 182 -8.83 -11.06 20.66
N GLN A 183 -8.34 -9.83 20.78
CA GLN A 183 -7.01 -9.56 21.29
C GLN A 183 -6.95 -9.80 22.80
N ARG A 184 -6.17 -10.80 23.22
CA ARG A 184 -5.98 -11.16 24.64
C ARG A 184 -4.97 -10.25 25.34
N LEU A 185 -3.85 -9.95 24.68
CA LEU A 185 -2.82 -9.05 25.19
C LEU A 185 -3.24 -7.60 24.95
N ARG A 186 -3.36 -6.79 26.00
CA ARG A 186 -3.79 -5.39 25.85
C ARG A 186 -2.72 -4.50 25.22
N GLU A 187 -1.46 -4.92 25.27
CA GLU A 187 -0.34 -4.25 24.62
C GLU A 187 0.50 -5.24 23.79
N PRO A 188 1.11 -4.79 22.66
CA PRO A 188 0.89 -3.48 22.06
C PRO A 188 -0.52 -3.38 21.43
N LYS A 189 -1.09 -2.18 21.42
CA LYS A 189 -2.26 -1.87 20.59
C LYS A 189 -1.96 -2.06 19.10
N LEU A 190 -3.00 -2.34 18.32
CA LEU A 190 -2.90 -2.44 16.86
C LEU A 190 -3.32 -1.13 16.22
N TRP A 191 -2.73 -0.83 15.07
CA TRP A 191 -3.23 0.21 14.19
C TRP A 191 -4.46 -0.32 13.46
N VAL A 192 -5.55 0.43 13.43
CA VAL A 192 -6.81 0.04 12.80
C VAL A 192 -7.21 1.11 11.79
N TYR A 193 -7.34 0.72 10.53
CA TYR A 193 -7.88 1.57 9.48
C TYR A 193 -9.41 1.60 9.59
N GLN A 194 -9.96 2.81 9.67
CA GLN A 194 -11.38 3.05 9.79
C GLN A 194 -11.85 4.02 8.70
N TYR A 195 -13.08 3.82 8.24
CA TYR A 195 -13.75 4.72 7.31
C TYR A 195 -15.18 5.05 7.76
N ARG A 196 -15.72 6.16 7.27
CA ARG A 196 -17.15 6.48 7.32
C ARG A 196 -17.53 7.22 6.05
N ASN A 197 -18.74 6.98 5.53
CA ASN A 197 -19.15 7.57 4.25
C ASN A 197 -19.54 9.06 4.33
N SER A 198 -19.76 9.57 5.54
CA SER A 198 -19.98 10.99 5.84
C SER A 198 -19.80 11.23 7.34
N SER A 199 -19.67 12.50 7.74
CA SER A 199 -19.36 12.87 9.13
C SER A 199 -20.46 12.53 10.14
N ASP A 200 -21.69 12.32 9.68
CA ASP A 200 -22.86 11.88 10.46
C ASP A 200 -22.97 10.35 10.59
N LYS A 201 -22.09 9.57 9.95
CA LYS A 201 -22.11 8.10 9.99
C LYS A 201 -21.08 7.56 10.98
N GLU A 202 -21.35 6.35 11.43
CA GLU A 202 -20.43 5.60 12.31
C GLU A 202 -19.15 5.19 11.59
N TRP A 203 -18.07 5.14 12.37
CA TRP A 203 -16.79 4.59 11.91
C TRP A 203 -16.88 3.07 11.78
N ASN A 204 -16.44 2.56 10.64
CA ASN A 204 -16.34 1.15 10.35
C ASN A 204 -14.87 0.77 10.24
N SER A 205 -14.45 -0.27 10.96
CA SER A 205 -13.08 -0.77 10.91
C SER A 205 -12.93 -1.77 9.77
N PHE A 206 -11.94 -1.60 8.90
CA PHE A 206 -11.68 -2.49 7.76
C PHE A 206 -10.60 -3.51 8.06
N TYR A 207 -9.46 -3.03 8.57
CA TYR A 207 -8.30 -3.87 8.81
C TYR A 207 -7.45 -3.34 9.95
N SER A 208 -6.62 -4.22 10.50
CA SER A 208 -5.71 -3.89 11.60
C SER A 208 -4.30 -4.42 11.34
N PHE A 209 -3.27 -3.75 11.83
CA PHE A 209 -1.89 -4.18 11.67
C PHE A 209 -1.03 -3.85 12.88
N SER A 210 0.05 -4.61 13.02
CA SER A 210 1.09 -4.36 14.00
C SER A 210 2.28 -3.66 13.35
N GLN A 211 3.24 -3.16 14.11
CA GLN A 211 4.51 -2.65 13.56
C GLN A 211 5.59 -3.74 13.55
N VAL A 212 5.20 -4.98 13.28
CA VAL A 212 6.14 -6.08 13.05
C VAL A 212 6.54 -6.03 11.58
N GLU A 213 7.85 -6.01 11.33
CA GLU A 213 8.39 -6.06 9.99
C GLU A 213 8.20 -7.46 9.37
N PHE A 214 7.89 -7.47 8.08
CA PHE A 214 7.77 -8.68 7.26
C PHE A 214 8.73 -8.58 6.07
N PHE A 215 9.34 -9.71 5.72
CA PHE A 215 10.22 -9.90 4.56
C PHE A 215 9.47 -10.56 3.41
N GLN A 216 10.10 -10.63 2.24
CA GLN A 216 9.52 -11.25 1.04
C GLN A 216 9.28 -12.77 1.23
N GLU A 217 10.02 -13.40 2.14
CA GLU A 217 9.90 -14.81 2.47
C GLU A 217 8.70 -15.10 3.38
N ASP A 218 8.11 -14.08 4.01
CA ASP A 218 6.89 -14.20 4.82
C ASP A 218 5.61 -14.15 3.95
N PHE A 219 5.70 -14.48 2.66
CA PHE A 219 4.61 -14.42 1.69
C PHE A 219 4.45 -15.71 0.88
#